data_AF-A0A7C2FR99-F1
#
_entry.id   AF-A0A7C2FR99-F1
#
_cell.length_a   1.000
_cell.length_b   1.000
_cell.length_c   1.000
_cell.angle_alpha   90.00
_cell.angle_beta   90.00
_cell.angle_gamma   90.00
#
_symmetry.space_group_name_H-M   'P 1'
#
loop_
_entity.id
_entity.type
_entity.pdbx_description
1 polymer ?
#
loop_
_entity_poly.entity_id
_entity_poly.type
_entity_poly.pdbx_seq_one_letter_code
_entity_poly.pdbx_strand_id
1 'polypeptide(L)'
;ALGEASARVLTLVGPDGAPVGRTVVRGDGEALVVLKAPSPPGRVYQAWGLGKGEPVPLSTFRLPLKTFRLPPEAKALAVSLEPPGGSRRPTEILGLPQP
;
A
#
# COMPACT_ATOMS: atom_id res chain seq x y z
N ALA A 1 -15.39 -22.64 13.96
CA ALA A 1 -15.46 -22.50 12.50
C ALA A 1 -14.43 -21.48 12.07
N LEU A 2 -13.50 -21.82 11.18
CA LEU A 2 -12.69 -20.81 10.49
C LEU A 2 -13.66 -20.06 9.57
N GLY A 3 -14.00 -18.82 9.90
CA GLY A 3 -14.86 -17.99 9.06
C GLY A 3 -14.28 -17.89 7.65
N GLU A 4 -15.13 -17.72 6.64
CA GLU A 4 -14.69 -17.54 5.25
C GLU A 4 -13.57 -16.49 5.18
N ALA A 5 -12.37 -16.94 4.84
CA ALA A 5 -11.22 -16.07 4.71
C ALA A 5 -11.37 -15.27 3.41
N SER A 6 -12.14 -14.18 3.45
CA SER A 6 -12.16 -13.22 2.34
C SER A 6 -10.84 -12.47 2.32
N ALA A 7 -10.06 -12.68 1.26
CA ALA A 7 -8.86 -11.90 0.97
C ALA A 7 -8.89 -11.49 -0.49
N ARG A 8 -8.52 -10.24 -0.76
CA ARG A 8 -8.39 -9.70 -2.11
C ARG A 8 -6.92 -9.45 -2.39
N VAL A 9 -6.44 -9.99 -3.50
CA VAL A 9 -5.11 -9.67 -4.03
C VAL A 9 -5.29 -8.59 -5.09
N LEU A 10 -4.58 -7.47 -4.96
CA LEU A 10 -4.59 -6.37 -5.93
C LEU A 10 -3.17 -6.14 -6.43
N THR A 11 -3.03 -5.94 -7.73
CA THR A 11 -1.73 -5.58 -8.32
C THR A 11 -1.48 -4.09 -8.09
N LEU A 12 -0.30 -3.72 -7.61
CA LEU A 12 0.13 -2.33 -7.61
C LEU A 12 0.74 -2.02 -8.98
N VAL A 13 0.13 -1.11 -9.71
CA VAL A 13 0.55 -0.69 -11.05
C VAL A 13 1.10 0.73 -11.00
N GLY A 14 2.32 0.90 -11.51
CA GLY A 14 3.00 2.18 -11.57
C GLY A 14 2.44 3.12 -12.64
N PRO A 15 2.89 4.39 -12.65
CA PRO A 15 2.44 5.38 -13.63
C PRO A 15 2.70 5.00 -15.10
N ASP A 16 3.69 4.14 -15.34
CA ASP A 16 4.06 3.58 -16.65
C ASP A 16 3.19 2.37 -17.06
N GLY A 17 2.25 1.95 -16.22
CA GLY A 17 1.43 0.76 -16.42
C GLY A 17 2.12 -0.55 -16.03
N ALA A 18 3.37 -0.51 -15.55
CA ALA A 18 4.08 -1.72 -15.14
C ALA A 18 3.69 -2.13 -13.72
N PRO A 19 3.58 -3.45 -13.43
CA PRO A 19 3.36 -3.91 -12.08
C PRO A 19 4.60 -3.62 -11.22
N VAL A 20 4.44 -3.00 -10.05
CA VAL A 20 5.52 -2.69 -9.10
C VAL A 20 5.45 -3.53 -7.83
N GLY A 21 4.33 -4.21 -7.61
CA GLY A 21 4.10 -5.07 -6.45
C GLY A 21 2.67 -5.59 -6.38
N ARG A 22 2.29 -6.11 -5.22
CA ARG A 22 0.95 -6.58 -4.90
C ARG A 22 0.57 -6.20 -3.49
N THR A 23 -0.73 -6.15 -3.25
CA THR A 23 -1.29 -6.07 -1.90
C THR A 23 -2.24 -7.23 -1.68
N VAL A 24 -2.27 -7.76 -0.45
CA VAL A 24 -3.27 -8.72 0.01
C VAL A 24 -4.06 -8.02 1.10
N VAL A 25 -5.36 -7.84 0.92
CA VAL A 25 -6.25 -7.20 1.89
C VAL A 25 -7.25 -8.23 2.39
N ARG A 26 -7.22 -8.52 3.69
CA ARG A 26 -8.14 -9.44 4.36
C ARG A 26 -9.42 -8.71 4.75
N GLY A 27 -10.53 -9.45 4.88
CA GLY A 27 -11.83 -8.91 5.26
C GLY A 27 -11.87 -8.25 6.64
N ASP A 28 -10.90 -8.55 7.51
CA ASP A 28 -10.70 -7.93 8.83
C ASP A 28 -9.86 -6.63 8.79
N GLY A 29 -9.51 -6.16 7.59
CA GLY A 29 -8.73 -4.95 7.38
C GLY A 29 -7.23 -5.11 7.62
N GLU A 30 -6.72 -6.31 7.89
CA GLU A 30 -5.28 -6.54 7.76
C GLU A 30 -4.87 -6.54 6.31
N ALA A 31 -3.73 -5.91 6.03
CA ALA A 31 -3.18 -5.88 4.70
C ALA A 31 -1.67 -6.15 4.70
N LEU A 32 -1.20 -6.85 3.68
CA LEU A 32 0.21 -7.05 3.38
C LEU A 32 0.52 -6.34 2.06
N VAL A 33 1.60 -5.56 2.02
CA VAL A 33 2.20 -5.11 0.77
C VAL A 33 3.47 -5.90 0.48
N VAL A 34 3.66 -6.25 -0.80
CA VAL A 34 4.90 -6.86 -1.31
C VAL A 34 5.30 -6.13 -2.59
N LEU A 35 6.48 -5.51 -2.59
CA LEU A 35 7.07 -4.76 -3.69
C LEU A 35 8.24 -5.53 -4.30
N LYS A 36 8.63 -5.14 -5.52
CA LYS A 36 9.74 -5.80 -6.24
C LYS A 36 11.13 -5.53 -5.65
N ALA A 37 11.30 -4.42 -4.94
CA ALA A 37 12.60 -3.95 -4.44
C ALA A 37 12.45 -3.18 -3.12
N PRO A 38 13.53 -3.07 -2.32
CA PRO A 38 13.56 -2.14 -1.19
C PRO A 38 13.53 -0.67 -1.66
N SER A 39 13.21 0.23 -0.72
CA SER A 39 13.18 1.68 -1.02
C SER A 39 14.55 2.17 -1.47
N PRO A 40 14.63 3.04 -2.50
CA PRO A 40 15.88 3.68 -2.91
C PRO A 40 16.56 4.46 -1.77
N PRO A 41 17.90 4.65 -1.81
CA PRO A 41 18.61 5.49 -0.86
C PRO A 41 18.01 6.90 -0.74
N GLY A 42 17.95 7.44 0.47
CA GLY A 42 17.40 8.78 0.72
C GLY A 42 15.87 8.88 0.66
N ARG A 43 15.15 7.80 0.33
CA ARG A 43 13.68 7.76 0.28
C ARG A 43 13.13 6.67 1.18
N VAL A 44 11.83 6.70 1.43
CA VAL A 44 11.06 5.63 2.08
C VAL A 44 9.82 5.35 1.25
N TYR A 45 9.27 4.14 1.36
CA TYR A 45 7.91 3.91 0.95
C TYR A 45 6.94 4.43 2.00
N GLN A 46 5.81 4.99 1.58
CA GLN A 46 4.66 5.23 2.43
C GLN A 46 3.43 4.57 1.81
N ALA A 47 2.71 3.83 2.65
CA ALA A 47 1.45 3.23 2.26
C ALA A 47 0.29 4.18 2.55
N TRP A 48 -0.77 4.08 1.75
CA TRP A 48 -1.95 4.92 1.87
C TRP A 48 -3.20 4.06 1.84
N GLY A 49 -4.05 4.19 2.86
CA GLY A 49 -5.38 3.59 2.85
C GLY A 49 -6.28 4.31 1.85
N LEU A 50 -6.89 3.56 0.92
CA LEU A 50 -7.76 4.10 -0.11
C LEU A 50 -9.23 3.72 0.13
N GLY A 51 -10.09 4.74 0.21
CA GLY A 51 -11.54 4.63 0.37
C GLY A 51 -12.28 5.60 -0.56
N LYS A 52 -13.40 6.15 -0.11
CA LYS A 52 -14.17 7.16 -0.88
C LYS A 52 -13.61 8.60 -0.78
N GLY A 53 -12.73 8.85 0.20
CA GLY A 53 -12.19 10.18 0.49
C GLY A 53 -10.70 10.33 0.14
N GLU A 54 -10.04 11.30 0.77
CA GLU A 54 -8.59 11.49 0.62
C GLU A 54 -7.81 10.24 1.08
N PRO A 55 -6.64 9.95 0.47
CA PRO A 55 -5.77 8.86 0.93
C PRO A 55 -5.35 9.05 2.39
N VAL A 56 -5.58 8.05 3.23
CA VAL A 56 -5.20 8.10 4.65
C VAL A 56 -3.73 7.66 4.79
N PRO A 57 -2.83 8.49 5.34
CA PRO A 57 -1.44 8.12 5.51
C PRO A 57 -1.29 6.96 6.48
N LEU A 58 -0.52 5.95 6.08
CA LEU A 58 -0.07 4.87 6.95
C LEU A 58 1.44 5.02 7.21
N SER A 59 1.98 4.10 8.02
CA SER A 59 3.40 4.14 8.38
C SER A 59 4.34 3.94 7.19
N THR A 60 5.53 4.52 7.27
CA THR A 60 6.59 4.35 6.26
C THR A 60 7.31 3.01 6.41
N PHE A 61 8.02 2.58 5.35
CA PHE A 61 8.82 1.36 5.35
C PHE A 61 9.94 1.37 4.30
N ARG A 62 10.92 0.49 4.47
CA ARG A 62 12.13 0.42 3.61
C ARG A 62 12.32 -0.94 2.95
N LEU A 63 11.96 -2.02 3.65
CA LEU A 63 11.98 -3.36 3.09
C LEU A 63 10.86 -3.53 2.06
N PRO A 64 10.96 -4.49 1.12
CA PRO A 64 9.94 -4.69 0.09
C PRO A 64 8.62 -5.24 0.65
N LEU A 65 8.50 -5.53 1.95
CA LEU A 65 7.29 -6.07 2.54
C LEU A 65 6.95 -5.39 3.85
N LYS A 66 5.65 -5.21 4.11
CA LYS A 66 5.12 -4.72 5.39
C LYS A 66 3.64 -5.04 5.56
N THR A 67 3.23 -5.29 6.79
CA THR A 67 1.82 -5.42 7.17
C THR A 67 1.26 -4.11 7.72
N PHE A 68 -0.04 -3.89 7.52
CA PHE A 68 -0.79 -2.74 7.97
C PHE A 68 -2.16 -3.17 8.49
N ARG A 69 -2.69 -2.40 9.44
CA ARG A 69 -4.14 -2.36 9.71
C ARG A 69 -4.71 -1.19 8.92
N LEU A 70 -5.67 -1.46 8.04
CA LEU A 70 -6.38 -0.43 7.30
C LEU A 70 -7.40 0.27 8.20
N PRO A 71 -7.60 1.59 8.05
CA PRO A 71 -8.73 2.25 8.65
C PRO A 71 -10.04 1.69 8.03
N PRO A 72 -11.17 1.65 8.76
CA PRO A 72 -12.40 0.96 8.34
C PRO A 72 -12.94 1.35 6.95
N GLU A 73 -12.76 2.62 6.58
CA GLU A 73 -13.16 3.21 5.30
C GLU A 73 -12.26 2.81 4.12
N ALA A 74 -11.03 2.37 4.39
CA ALA A 74 -10.10 1.95 3.35
C ALA A 74 -10.36 0.50 2.93
N LYS A 75 -10.40 0.28 1.61
CA LYS A 75 -10.62 -1.03 0.99
C LYS A 75 -9.43 -1.51 0.16
N ALA A 76 -8.44 -0.65 -0.04
CA ALA A 76 -7.22 -0.95 -0.77
C ALA A 76 -6.04 -0.12 -0.25
N LEU A 77 -4.85 -0.40 -0.78
CA LEU A 77 -3.61 0.29 -0.47
C LEU A 77 -2.98 0.83 -1.75
N ALA A 78 -2.51 2.07 -1.72
CA ALA A 78 -1.51 2.59 -2.65
C ALA A 78 -0.16 2.75 -1.97
N VAL A 79 0.90 2.88 -2.76
CA VAL A 79 2.25 3.17 -2.28
C VAL A 79 2.83 4.34 -3.04
N SER A 80 3.52 5.22 -2.33
CA SER A 80 4.36 6.28 -2.89
C SER A 80 5.78 6.18 -2.35
N LEU A 81 6.70 6.84 -3.04
CA LEU A 81 8.02 7.18 -2.54
C LEU A 81 7.98 8.54 -1.87
N GLU A 82 8.55 8.64 -0.68
CA GLU A 82 8.50 9.83 0.16
C GLU A 82 9.88 10.21 0.72
N PRO A 83 10.08 11.46 1.14
CA PRO A 83 11.24 11.84 1.95
C PRO A 83 11.30 11.06 3.27
N PRO A 84 12.46 11.00 3.95
CA PRO A 84 12.56 10.40 5.28
C PRO A 84 11.57 11.04 6.25
N GLY A 85 10.81 10.21 6.97
CA GLY A 85 9.72 10.66 7.86
C GLY A 85 8.33 10.64 7.23
N GLY A 86 8.23 10.46 5.91
CA GLY A 86 6.96 10.40 5.19
C GLY A 86 6.36 11.78 4.94
N SER A 87 5.14 11.77 4.41
CA SER A 87 4.40 12.95 3.98
C SER A 87 2.95 12.90 4.46
N ARG A 88 2.30 14.07 4.49
CA ARG A 88 0.86 14.17 4.78
C ARG A 88 -0.01 13.86 3.56
N ARG A 89 0.55 14.00 2.36
CA ARG A 89 -0.07 13.69 1.08
C ARG A 89 0.96 12.98 0.20
N PRO A 90 0.56 12.10 -0.73
CA PRO A 90 1.50 11.42 -1.62
C PRO A 90 2.30 12.42 -2.45
N THR A 91 3.62 12.23 -2.57
CA THR A 91 4.48 13.10 -3.39
C THR A 91 4.87 12.45 -4.71
N GLU A 92 5.24 11.16 -4.70
CA GLU A 92 5.63 10.41 -5.89
C GLU A 92 4.96 9.04 -5.90
N ILE A 93 3.92 8.87 -6.71
CA ILE A 93 3.18 7.60 -6.77
C ILE A 93 4.06 6.49 -7.33
N LEU A 94 4.27 5.45 -6.53
CA LEU A 94 4.95 4.23 -6.96
C LEU A 94 3.96 3.25 -7.58
N GLY A 95 2.80 3.06 -6.95
CA GLY A 95 1.81 2.11 -7.43
C GLY A 95 0.41 2.35 -6.87
N LEU A 96 -0.57 2.27 -7.75
CA LEU A 96 -1.99 2.27 -7.42
C LEU A 96 -2.56 0.84 -7.53
N PRO A 97 -3.48 0.44 -6.65
CA PRO A 97 -4.05 -0.89 -6.70
C PRO A 97 -5.02 -1.04 -7.87
N GLN A 98 -4.88 -2.15 -8.59
CA GLN A 98 -5.81 -2.60 -9.63
C GLN A 98 -6.32 -4.01 -9.30
N PRO A 99 -7.60 -4.32 -9.59
CA PRO A 99 -8.17 -5.65 -9.46
C PRO A 99 -7.41 -6.73 -10.23
#